data_AF-A0A7X7WL59-F1
#
_entry.id   AF-A0A7X7WL59-F1
#
_cell.length_a   1.000
_cell.length_b   1.000
_cell.length_c   1.000
_cell.angle_alpha   90.00
_cell.angle_beta   90.00
_cell.angle_gamma   90.00
#
_symmetry.space_group_name_H-M   'P 1'
#
loop_
_entity.id
_entity.type
_entity.pdbx_description
1 polymer ?
#
loop_
_entity_poly.entity_id
_entity_poly.type
_entity_poly.pdbx_seq_one_letter_code
_entity_poly.pdbx_strand_id
1 'polypeptide(L)'
;MKTTEKQKQTAATISVASNATLVVGKLIVGISINSISVISEAIHSGIDLMAAVIAFFAVKESNKPPDKQHPFGHGKAEGISGAFEGLLIFIAIILIVMEAIKKLLHGAEAIKVDWGLVVMGLSAVLNTFVSRFLFKVARKTDSLALEADALHLSTDVITSLGVFVGLLLIKLTDWHWLDPLIALGVAIVIGKAAYNITKRAVKDLMDENLAESELDIINKVLKEHQPHFVGFHDLRSRKSGNNREIDLHLVQCRNVKLQDAHDVCDHIEEELYKRLPRVHITIHVEPCEEDCKINRDLCEIDPALLQVHIRADNAAKDINSQ
;
A
#
# COMPACT_ATOMS: atom_id res chain seq x y z
N MET A 1 -25.88 -4.47 -9.39
CA MET A 1 -24.57 -4.61 -10.09
C MET A 1 -24.31 -3.50 -11.11
N LYS A 2 -25.06 -3.38 -12.22
CA LYS A 2 -24.78 -2.34 -13.26
C LYS A 2 -24.86 -0.89 -12.75
N THR A 3 -25.74 -0.60 -11.79
CA THR A 3 -25.89 0.74 -11.18
C THR A 3 -24.73 1.11 -10.24
N THR A 4 -24.21 0.15 -9.48
CA THR A 4 -23.08 0.32 -8.55
C THR A 4 -21.78 0.59 -9.29
N GLU A 5 -21.50 -0.18 -10.36
CA GLU A 5 -20.29 0.01 -11.19
C GLU A 5 -20.32 1.35 -11.94
N LYS A 6 -21.49 1.74 -12.45
CA LYS A 6 -21.68 3.07 -13.07
C LYS A 6 -21.44 4.21 -12.06
N GLN A 7 -21.85 4.03 -10.80
CA GLN A 7 -21.59 5.02 -9.74
C GLN A 7 -20.09 5.14 -9.40
N LYS A 8 -19.36 4.01 -9.32
CA LYS A 8 -17.91 4.01 -9.09
C LYS A 8 -17.16 4.72 -10.22
N GLN A 9 -17.45 4.37 -11.47
CA GLN A 9 -16.84 5.00 -12.64
C GLN A 9 -17.13 6.51 -12.68
N THR A 10 -18.39 6.90 -12.45
CA THR A 10 -18.76 8.32 -12.40
C THR A 10 -17.99 9.07 -11.31
N ALA A 11 -17.85 8.48 -10.12
CA ALA A 11 -17.10 9.10 -9.02
C ALA A 11 -15.61 9.25 -9.34
N ALA A 12 -14.98 8.21 -9.89
CA ALA A 12 -13.59 8.26 -10.33
C ALA A 12 -13.37 9.32 -11.44
N THR A 13 -14.27 9.40 -12.43
CA THR A 13 -14.17 10.41 -13.49
C THR A 13 -14.33 11.83 -12.94
N ILE A 14 -15.26 12.05 -12.01
CA ILE A 14 -15.42 13.36 -11.35
C ILE A 14 -14.15 13.72 -10.58
N SER A 15 -13.56 12.77 -9.85
CA SER A 15 -12.30 12.97 -9.12
C SER A 15 -11.17 13.42 -10.05
N VAL A 16 -10.89 12.62 -11.09
CA VAL A 16 -9.82 12.90 -12.06
C VAL A 16 -10.05 14.23 -12.78
N ALA A 17 -11.27 14.50 -13.25
CA ALA A 17 -11.59 15.74 -13.95
C ALA A 17 -11.47 16.97 -13.05
N SER A 18 -11.94 16.87 -11.79
CA SER A 18 -11.81 17.94 -10.79
C SER A 18 -10.35 18.21 -10.49
N ASN A 19 -9.55 17.18 -10.19
CA ASN A 19 -8.14 17.35 -9.85
C ASN A 19 -7.35 17.93 -11.03
N ALA A 20 -7.54 17.42 -12.25
CA ALA A 20 -6.89 17.96 -13.44
C ALA A 20 -7.24 19.44 -13.68
N THR A 21 -8.51 19.83 -13.48
CA THR A 21 -8.94 21.22 -13.60
C THR A 21 -8.27 22.12 -12.54
N LEU A 22 -8.18 21.64 -11.29
CA LEU A 22 -7.53 22.36 -10.21
C LEU A 22 -6.03 22.52 -10.43
N VAL A 23 -5.33 21.47 -10.89
CA VAL A 23 -3.90 21.53 -11.22
C VAL A 23 -3.63 22.62 -12.24
N VAL A 24 -4.39 22.63 -13.35
CA VAL A 24 -4.24 23.65 -14.40
C VAL A 24 -4.55 25.04 -13.85
N GLY A 25 -5.63 25.19 -13.09
CA GLY A 25 -6.01 26.47 -12.48
C GLY A 25 -4.94 27.01 -11.52
N LYS A 26 -4.46 26.18 -10.59
CA LYS A 26 -3.39 26.54 -9.64
C LYS A 26 -2.11 26.92 -10.39
N LEU A 27 -1.72 26.19 -11.43
CA LEU A 27 -0.51 26.46 -12.20
C LEU A 27 -0.60 27.79 -12.95
N ILE A 28 -1.71 28.05 -13.65
CA ILE A 28 -1.93 29.32 -14.37
C ILE A 28 -1.88 30.49 -13.39
N VAL A 29 -2.61 30.40 -12.28
CA VAL A 29 -2.66 31.46 -11.26
C VAL A 29 -1.31 31.63 -10.59
N GLY A 30 -0.66 30.55 -10.15
CA GLY A 30 0.62 30.57 -9.44
C GLY A 30 1.72 31.25 -10.25
N ILE A 31 1.83 30.93 -11.55
CA ILE A 31 2.77 31.59 -12.46
C ILE A 31 2.38 33.06 -12.65
N SER A 32 1.10 33.36 -12.87
CA SER A 32 0.64 34.73 -13.13
C SER A 32 0.87 35.69 -11.95
N ILE A 33 0.82 35.18 -10.73
CA ILE A 33 1.03 35.98 -9.51
C ILE A 33 2.45 35.84 -8.93
N ASN A 34 3.31 35.05 -9.59
CA ASN A 34 4.66 34.69 -9.14
C ASN A 34 4.72 34.14 -7.70
N SER A 35 3.75 33.31 -7.29
CA SER A 35 3.70 32.70 -5.95
C SER A 35 4.29 31.29 -5.97
N ILE A 36 5.36 31.07 -5.20
CA ILE A 36 5.98 29.76 -5.07
C ILE A 36 5.05 28.82 -4.31
N SER A 37 4.35 29.28 -3.28
CA SER A 37 3.47 28.40 -2.49
C SER A 37 2.32 27.84 -3.32
N VAL A 38 1.72 28.65 -4.21
CA VAL A 38 0.68 28.18 -5.14
C VAL A 38 1.25 27.26 -6.21
N ILE A 39 2.42 27.58 -6.78
CA ILE A 39 3.10 26.71 -7.76
C ILE A 39 3.46 25.36 -7.13
N SER A 40 3.93 25.36 -5.89
CA SER A 40 4.31 24.15 -5.13
C SER A 40 3.11 23.22 -4.98
N GLU A 41 1.95 23.76 -4.59
CA GLU A 41 0.70 23.02 -4.50
C GLU A 41 0.25 22.49 -5.88
N ALA A 42 0.41 23.29 -6.95
CA ALA A 42 0.07 22.86 -8.30
C ALA A 42 0.93 21.69 -8.78
N ILE A 43 2.24 21.76 -8.51
CA ILE A 43 3.19 20.69 -8.83
C ILE A 43 2.87 19.43 -8.04
N HIS A 44 2.56 19.56 -6.74
CA HIS A 44 2.19 18.42 -5.89
C HIS A 44 0.96 17.69 -6.45
N SER A 45 -0.18 18.38 -6.59
CA SER A 45 -1.40 17.78 -7.13
C SER A 45 -1.20 17.23 -8.56
N GLY A 46 -0.30 17.83 -9.36
CA GLY A 46 0.03 17.35 -10.69
C GLY A 46 0.84 16.04 -10.69
N ILE A 47 1.80 15.91 -9.77
CA ILE A 47 2.55 14.67 -9.57
C ILE A 47 1.63 13.57 -9.06
N ASP A 48 0.72 13.88 -8.16
CA ASP A 48 -0.23 12.89 -7.64
C ASP A 48 -1.18 12.39 -8.73
N LEU A 49 -1.67 13.29 -9.60
CA LEU A 49 -2.47 12.90 -10.75
C LEU A 49 -1.68 11.97 -11.69
N MET A 50 -0.40 12.26 -11.94
CA MET A 50 0.47 11.42 -12.76
C MET A 50 0.76 10.09 -12.08
N ALA A 51 1.02 10.08 -10.77
CA ALA A 51 1.24 8.89 -9.97
C ALA A 51 0.00 7.98 -9.98
N ALA A 52 -1.20 8.53 -9.90
CA ALA A 52 -2.45 7.77 -10.02
C ALA A 52 -2.57 7.05 -11.38
N VAL A 53 -2.14 7.69 -12.47
CA VAL A 53 -2.10 7.07 -13.80
C VAL A 53 -1.07 5.94 -13.85
N ILE A 54 0.13 6.15 -13.31
CA ILE A 54 1.18 5.13 -13.28
C ILE A 54 0.74 3.94 -12.42
N ALA A 55 0.17 4.21 -11.24
CA ALA A 55 -0.38 3.20 -10.33
C ALA A 55 -1.50 2.39 -11.01
N PHE A 56 -2.37 3.02 -11.81
CA PHE A 56 -3.39 2.30 -12.58
C PHE A 56 -2.77 1.26 -13.53
N PHE A 57 -1.74 1.63 -14.29
CA PHE A 57 -1.04 0.69 -15.15
C PHE A 57 -0.26 -0.36 -14.36
N ALA A 58 0.36 0.01 -13.24
CA ALA A 58 1.10 -0.89 -12.38
C ALA A 58 0.21 -1.95 -11.72
N VAL A 59 -0.99 -1.58 -11.27
CA VAL A 59 -1.99 -2.53 -10.74
C VAL A 59 -2.50 -3.45 -11.85
N LYS A 60 -2.70 -2.94 -13.06
CA LYS A 60 -3.07 -3.78 -14.20
C LYS A 60 -1.97 -4.80 -14.52
N GLU A 61 -0.72 -4.37 -14.44
CA GLU A 61 0.44 -5.23 -14.66
C GLU A 61 0.60 -6.26 -13.53
N SER A 62 0.46 -5.85 -12.28
CA SER A 62 0.64 -6.70 -11.09
C SER A 62 -0.35 -7.86 -11.00
N ASN A 63 -1.56 -7.67 -11.55
CA ASN A 63 -2.59 -8.70 -11.59
C ASN A 63 -2.39 -9.72 -12.73
N LYS A 64 -1.36 -9.58 -13.57
CA LYS A 64 -1.05 -10.62 -14.57
C LYS A 64 -0.56 -11.89 -13.88
N PRO A 65 -1.02 -13.08 -14.32
CA PRO A 65 -0.53 -14.34 -13.79
C PRO A 65 0.96 -14.53 -14.09
N PRO A 66 1.63 -15.46 -13.39
CA PRO A 66 2.99 -15.87 -13.73
C PRO A 66 3.15 -16.27 -15.20
N ASP A 67 4.31 -15.94 -15.76
CA ASP A 67 4.70 -16.32 -17.12
C ASP A 67 6.13 -16.86 -17.15
N LYS A 68 6.64 -17.18 -18.35
CA LYS A 68 7.98 -17.76 -18.52
C LYS A 68 9.11 -16.80 -18.11
N GLN A 69 8.90 -15.49 -18.20
CA GLN A 69 9.88 -14.47 -17.83
C GLN A 69 9.75 -14.07 -16.35
N HIS A 70 8.54 -14.20 -15.79
CA HIS A 70 8.21 -13.88 -14.41
C HIS A 70 7.50 -15.06 -13.73
N PRO A 71 8.23 -16.10 -13.29
CA PRO A 71 7.64 -17.32 -12.68
C PRO A 71 6.91 -17.08 -11.36
N PHE A 72 7.25 -16.01 -10.64
CA PHE A 72 6.58 -15.57 -9.42
C PHE A 72 5.47 -14.53 -9.69
N GLY A 73 5.20 -14.23 -10.96
CA GLY A 73 4.23 -13.22 -11.38
C GLY A 73 4.78 -11.79 -11.36
N HIS A 74 3.88 -10.85 -11.58
CA HIS A 74 4.20 -9.44 -11.82
C HIS A 74 3.92 -8.54 -10.60
N GLY A 75 3.68 -9.12 -9.43
CA GLY A 75 3.20 -8.41 -8.23
C GLY A 75 4.06 -7.21 -7.83
N LYS A 76 5.39 -7.30 -8.03
CA LYS A 76 6.35 -6.22 -7.73
C LYS A 76 6.17 -4.94 -8.55
N ALA A 77 5.39 -4.97 -9.64
CA ALA A 77 5.09 -3.77 -10.43
C ALA A 77 4.46 -2.64 -9.57
N GLU A 78 3.65 -2.98 -8.55
CA GLU A 78 3.09 -2.00 -7.62
C GLU A 78 4.16 -1.32 -6.77
N GLY A 79 5.09 -2.10 -6.20
CA GLY A 79 6.22 -1.57 -5.43
C GLY A 79 7.12 -0.66 -6.28
N ILE A 80 7.39 -1.04 -7.53
CA ILE A 80 8.15 -0.21 -8.49
C ILE A 80 7.43 1.12 -8.77
N SER A 81 6.11 1.09 -8.99
CA SER A 81 5.32 2.31 -9.20
C SER A 81 5.38 3.24 -7.99
N GLY A 82 5.23 2.70 -6.78
CA GLY A 82 5.32 3.49 -5.55
C GLY A 82 6.71 4.11 -5.35
N ALA A 83 7.78 3.41 -5.73
CA ALA A 83 9.13 3.96 -5.69
C ALA A 83 9.32 5.10 -6.70
N PHE A 84 8.73 4.97 -7.90
CA PHE A 84 8.77 6.01 -8.92
C PHE A 84 7.98 7.26 -8.50
N GLU A 85 6.79 7.10 -7.92
CA GLU A 85 6.02 8.19 -7.31
C GLU A 85 6.84 8.92 -6.24
N GLY A 86 7.42 8.17 -5.30
CA GLY A 86 8.28 8.75 -4.26
C GLY A 86 9.46 9.56 -4.83
N LEU A 87 10.07 9.09 -5.92
CA LEU A 87 11.14 9.80 -6.62
C LEU A 87 10.65 11.12 -7.24
N LEU A 88 9.50 11.12 -7.91
CA LEU A 88 8.93 12.33 -8.52
C LEU A 88 8.64 13.40 -7.46
N ILE A 89 8.04 13.00 -6.34
CA ILE A 89 7.74 13.91 -5.23
C ILE A 89 9.05 14.46 -4.65
N PHE A 90 10.08 13.64 -4.50
CA PHE A 90 11.39 14.08 -4.01
C PHE A 90 12.04 15.12 -4.93
N ILE A 91 11.98 14.91 -6.24
CA ILE A 91 12.46 15.90 -7.24
C ILE A 91 11.70 17.21 -7.10
N ALA A 92 10.37 17.17 -6.97
CA ALA A 92 9.57 18.39 -6.78
C ALA A 92 9.93 19.13 -5.49
N ILE A 93 10.13 18.43 -4.38
CA ILE A 93 10.56 19.04 -3.11
C ILE A 93 11.89 19.78 -3.29
N ILE A 94 12.87 19.16 -3.96
CA ILE A 94 14.16 19.82 -4.23
C ILE A 94 13.95 21.11 -5.02
N LEU A 95 13.16 21.07 -6.10
CA LEU A 95 12.89 22.25 -6.93
C LEU A 95 12.18 23.36 -6.13
N ILE A 96 11.18 23.01 -5.32
CA ILE A 96 10.45 23.95 -4.46
C ILE A 96 11.39 24.60 -3.44
N VAL A 97 12.20 23.80 -2.76
CA VAL A 97 13.15 24.27 -1.74
C VAL A 97 14.20 25.20 -2.37
N MET A 98 14.75 24.82 -3.52
CA MET A 98 15.72 25.65 -4.25
C MET A 98 15.12 27.02 -4.63
N GLU A 99 13.92 27.04 -5.20
CA GLU A 99 13.26 28.29 -5.61
C GLU A 99 12.85 29.14 -4.41
N ALA A 100 12.37 28.51 -3.32
CA ALA A 100 12.03 29.21 -2.08
C ALA A 100 13.26 29.86 -1.44
N ILE A 101 14.38 29.13 -1.32
CA ILE A 101 15.64 29.67 -0.80
C ILE A 101 16.14 30.82 -1.68
N LYS A 102 16.07 30.66 -3.02
CA LYS A 102 16.49 31.70 -3.95
C LYS A 102 15.71 33.01 -3.73
N LYS A 103 14.38 32.95 -3.58
CA LYS A 103 13.56 34.15 -3.29
C LYS A 103 13.80 34.73 -1.89
N LEU A 104 14.11 33.91 -0.89
CA LEU A 104 14.48 34.40 0.44
C LEU A 104 15.81 35.17 0.41
N LEU A 105 16.77 34.73 -0.40
CA LEU A 105 18.10 35.37 -0.50
C LEU A 105 18.14 36.60 -1.41
N HIS A 106 17.45 36.57 -2.55
CA HIS A 106 17.50 37.64 -3.56
C HIS A 106 16.38 38.68 -3.42
N GLY A 107 15.47 38.49 -2.46
CA GLY A 107 14.29 39.33 -2.24
C GLY A 107 13.05 38.76 -2.91
N ALA A 108 11.93 38.75 -2.17
CA ALA A 108 10.65 38.32 -2.68
C ALA A 108 10.01 39.43 -3.53
N GLU A 109 9.69 39.12 -4.78
CA GLU A 109 8.89 40.01 -5.63
C GLU A 109 7.49 40.19 -5.07
N ALA A 110 6.87 41.34 -5.34
CA ALA A 110 5.50 41.60 -4.96
C ALA A 110 4.54 40.63 -5.67
N ILE A 111 3.83 39.83 -4.89
CA ILE A 111 2.85 38.87 -5.41
C ILE A 111 1.43 39.44 -5.36
N LYS A 112 0.66 39.24 -6.44
CA LYS A 112 -0.76 39.60 -6.49
C LYS A 112 -1.60 38.50 -5.84
N VAL A 113 -1.81 38.62 -4.53
CA VAL A 113 -2.43 37.58 -3.71
C VAL A 113 -3.90 37.28 -4.03
N ASP A 114 -4.63 38.21 -4.66
CA ASP A 114 -6.08 38.08 -4.88
C ASP A 114 -6.47 36.82 -5.65
N TRP A 115 -5.83 36.57 -6.80
CA TRP A 115 -6.13 35.37 -7.59
C TRP A 115 -5.66 34.09 -6.90
N GLY A 116 -4.55 34.17 -6.14
CA GLY A 116 -4.06 33.07 -5.32
C GLY A 116 -5.08 32.66 -4.25
N LEU A 117 -5.66 33.62 -3.54
CA LEU A 117 -6.72 33.35 -2.56
C LEU A 117 -7.94 32.69 -3.21
N VAL A 118 -8.36 33.19 -4.38
CA VAL A 118 -9.51 32.61 -5.11
C VAL A 118 -9.23 31.16 -5.51
N VAL A 119 -8.09 30.87 -6.13
CA VAL A 119 -7.79 29.51 -6.61
C VAL A 119 -7.58 28.52 -5.46
N MET A 120 -6.90 28.94 -4.39
CA MET A 120 -6.63 28.07 -3.24
C MET A 120 -7.90 27.83 -2.41
N GLY A 121 -8.74 28.86 -2.24
CA GLY A 121 -10.04 28.72 -1.60
C GLY A 121 -10.98 27.83 -2.41
N LEU A 122 -11.04 28.03 -3.74
CA LEU A 122 -11.82 27.18 -4.64
C LEU A 122 -11.32 25.73 -4.61
N SER A 123 -10.00 25.52 -4.61
CA SER A 123 -9.38 24.19 -4.48
C SER A 123 -9.81 23.49 -3.19
N ALA A 124 -9.68 24.16 -2.04
CA ALA A 124 -10.07 23.59 -0.76
C ALA A 124 -11.57 23.24 -0.72
N VAL A 125 -12.44 24.11 -1.25
CA VAL A 125 -13.88 23.88 -1.32
C VAL A 125 -14.21 22.70 -2.24
N LEU A 126 -13.69 22.68 -3.46
CA LEU A 126 -13.95 21.62 -4.44
C LEU A 126 -13.43 20.27 -3.94
N ASN A 127 -12.18 20.20 -3.47
CA ASN A 127 -11.62 18.97 -2.93
C ASN A 127 -12.40 18.47 -1.71
N THR A 128 -12.93 19.36 -0.87
CA THR A 128 -13.81 18.97 0.24
C THR A 128 -15.12 18.34 -0.27
N PHE A 129 -15.76 18.92 -1.28
CA PHE A 129 -17.00 18.38 -1.83
C PHE A 129 -16.78 17.05 -2.55
N VAL A 130 -15.75 16.97 -3.39
CA VAL A 130 -15.40 15.77 -4.14
C VAL A 130 -14.98 14.65 -3.18
N SER A 131 -14.10 14.93 -2.22
CA SER A 131 -13.71 13.96 -1.19
C SER A 131 -14.91 13.39 -0.43
N ARG A 132 -15.83 14.24 0.05
CA ARG A 132 -17.06 13.77 0.75
C ARG A 132 -17.94 12.92 -0.15
N PHE A 133 -18.08 13.29 -1.42
CA PHE A 133 -18.82 12.51 -2.40
C PHE A 133 -18.17 11.14 -2.62
N LEU A 134 -16.84 11.09 -2.76
CA LEU A 134 -16.08 9.85 -2.90
C LEU A 134 -16.21 8.97 -1.66
N PHE A 135 -16.07 9.50 -0.44
CA PHE A 135 -16.31 8.72 0.79
C PHE A 135 -17.70 8.09 0.83
N LYS A 136 -18.72 8.85 0.42
CA LYS A 136 -20.10 8.35 0.37
C LYS A 136 -20.27 7.22 -0.63
N VAL A 137 -19.63 7.32 -1.80
CA VAL A 137 -19.67 6.29 -2.84
C VAL A 137 -18.81 5.09 -2.44
N ALA A 138 -17.62 5.31 -1.90
CA ALA A 138 -16.70 4.29 -1.40
C ALA A 138 -17.39 3.38 -0.38
N ARG A 139 -18.02 3.95 0.65
CA ARG A 139 -18.76 3.19 1.67
C ARG A 139 -19.98 2.44 1.12
N LYS A 140 -20.70 3.04 0.17
CA LYS A 140 -21.87 2.39 -0.47
C LYS A 140 -21.49 1.25 -1.38
N THR A 141 -20.28 1.28 -1.93
CA THR A 141 -19.84 0.36 -2.98
C THR A 141 -18.67 -0.52 -2.55
N ASP A 142 -18.31 -0.45 -1.27
CA ASP A 142 -17.19 -1.13 -0.62
C ASP A 142 -15.88 -1.01 -1.41
N SER A 143 -15.58 0.21 -1.86
CA SER A 143 -14.46 0.49 -2.76
C SER A 143 -13.30 1.14 -2.01
N LEU A 144 -12.31 0.32 -1.67
CA LEU A 144 -11.04 0.77 -1.07
C LEU A 144 -10.32 1.81 -1.93
N ALA A 145 -10.39 1.67 -3.27
CA ALA A 145 -9.76 2.62 -4.19
C ALA A 145 -10.40 4.02 -4.10
N LEU A 146 -11.73 4.11 -4.07
CA LEU A 146 -12.43 5.40 -3.91
C LEU A 146 -12.24 5.98 -2.51
N GLU A 147 -12.08 5.14 -1.49
CA GLU A 147 -11.77 5.59 -0.14
C GLU A 147 -10.36 6.17 -0.04
N ALA A 148 -9.37 5.51 -0.65
CA ALA A 148 -8.00 6.00 -0.73
C ALA A 148 -7.93 7.35 -1.46
N ASP A 149 -8.61 7.47 -2.60
CA ASP A 149 -8.70 8.73 -3.37
C ASP A 149 -9.41 9.84 -2.58
N ALA A 150 -10.46 9.50 -1.80
CA ALA A 150 -11.11 10.45 -0.91
C ALA A 150 -10.20 10.98 0.21
N LEU A 151 -9.38 10.10 0.81
CA LEU A 151 -8.38 10.45 1.82
C LEU A 151 -7.27 11.32 1.22
N HIS A 152 -6.85 11.01 0.00
CA HIS A 152 -5.86 11.79 -0.73
C HIS A 152 -6.36 13.22 -0.97
N LEU A 153 -7.55 13.39 -1.55
CA LEU A 153 -8.17 14.71 -1.73
C LEU A 153 -8.41 15.44 -0.40
N SER A 154 -8.62 14.74 0.71
CA SER A 154 -8.71 15.36 2.04
C SER A 154 -7.39 15.96 2.49
N THR A 155 -6.27 15.34 2.12
CA THR A 155 -4.92 15.84 2.42
C THR A 155 -4.65 17.10 1.60
N ASP A 156 -5.03 17.13 0.33
CA ASP A 156 -4.96 18.32 -0.53
C ASP A 156 -5.77 19.50 0.00
N VAL A 157 -6.90 19.24 0.69
CA VAL A 157 -7.64 20.32 1.37
C VAL A 157 -6.79 20.98 2.44
N ILE A 158 -6.03 20.19 3.22
CA ILE A 158 -5.20 20.71 4.31
C ILE A 158 -4.05 21.56 3.76
N THR A 159 -3.34 21.07 2.73
CA THR A 159 -2.25 21.82 2.09
C THR A 159 -2.77 23.07 1.39
N SER A 160 -3.89 22.96 0.67
CA SER A 160 -4.53 24.10 0.00
C SER A 160 -5.01 25.17 0.99
N LEU A 161 -5.56 24.78 2.14
CA LEU A 161 -5.94 25.70 3.22
C LEU A 161 -4.71 26.34 3.87
N GLY A 162 -3.63 25.58 4.07
CA GLY A 162 -2.37 26.11 4.59
C GLY A 162 -1.82 27.23 3.72
N VAL A 163 -1.79 27.02 2.40
CA VAL A 163 -1.40 28.07 1.43
C VAL A 163 -2.41 29.22 1.45
N PHE A 164 -3.72 28.96 1.44
CA PHE A 164 -4.74 30.01 1.48
C PHE A 164 -4.59 30.93 2.70
N VAL A 165 -4.41 30.38 3.90
CA VAL A 165 -4.18 31.14 5.13
C VAL A 165 -2.88 31.93 5.02
N GLY A 166 -1.83 31.34 4.48
CA GLY A 166 -0.57 32.01 4.22
C GLY A 166 -0.69 33.22 3.29
N LEU A 167 -1.39 33.07 2.16
CA LEU A 167 -1.70 34.17 1.24
C LEU A 167 -2.58 35.24 1.89
N LEU A 168 -3.50 34.86 2.77
CA LEU A 168 -4.35 35.79 3.49
C LEU A 168 -3.53 36.66 4.44
N LEU A 169 -2.54 36.08 5.13
CA LEU A 169 -1.61 36.83 5.96
C LEU A 169 -0.78 37.81 5.13
N ILE A 170 -0.28 37.39 3.97
CA ILE A 170 0.47 38.27 3.05
C ILE A 170 -0.39 39.45 2.62
N LYS A 171 -1.68 39.23 2.31
CA LYS A 171 -2.60 40.31 1.93
C LYS A 171 -2.86 41.31 3.06
N LEU A 172 -2.77 40.88 4.33
CA LEU A 172 -3.01 41.74 5.49
C LEU A 172 -1.76 42.48 5.97
N THR A 173 -0.57 41.90 5.77
CA THR A 173 0.70 42.45 6.27
C THR A 173 1.61 43.01 5.19
N ASP A 174 1.31 42.76 3.91
CA ASP A 174 2.16 43.03 2.74
C ASP A 174 3.55 42.38 2.80
N TRP A 175 3.71 41.33 3.61
CA TRP A 175 4.98 40.61 3.79
C TRP A 175 5.16 39.51 2.74
N HIS A 176 5.57 39.87 1.54
CA HIS A 176 5.76 38.94 0.43
C HIS A 176 6.81 37.83 0.68
N TRP A 177 7.76 38.04 1.59
CA TRP A 177 8.74 37.02 2.00
C TRP A 177 8.13 35.81 2.71
N LEU A 178 6.88 35.91 3.18
CA LEU A 178 6.15 34.78 3.76
C LEU A 178 5.82 33.70 2.71
N ASP A 179 5.65 34.04 1.43
CA ASP A 179 5.28 33.07 0.39
C ASP A 179 6.32 31.94 0.22
N PRO A 180 7.63 32.25 0.08
CA PRO A 180 8.68 31.23 0.15
C PRO A 180 8.68 30.41 1.46
N LEU A 181 8.39 31.04 2.61
CA LEU A 181 8.35 30.36 3.90
C LEU A 181 7.19 29.34 3.97
N ILE A 182 6.02 29.73 3.45
CA ILE A 182 4.85 28.86 3.32
C ILE A 182 5.18 27.70 2.38
N ALA A 183 5.83 27.96 1.24
CA ALA A 183 6.26 26.92 0.31
C ALA A 183 7.22 25.91 0.97
N LEU A 184 8.16 26.36 1.80
CA LEU A 184 9.02 25.46 2.58
C LEU A 184 8.21 24.63 3.59
N GLY A 185 7.24 25.24 4.28
CA GLY A 185 6.34 24.53 5.18
C GLY A 185 5.55 23.42 4.47
N VAL A 186 4.99 23.73 3.29
CA VAL A 186 4.31 22.76 2.43
C VAL A 186 5.27 21.65 1.98
N ALA A 187 6.49 22.00 1.55
CA ALA A 187 7.50 21.02 1.16
C ALA A 187 7.86 20.02 2.29
N ILE A 188 7.85 20.45 3.56
CA ILE A 188 8.06 19.56 4.70
C ILE A 188 6.90 18.57 4.85
N VAL A 189 5.65 19.05 4.74
CA VAL A 189 4.45 18.20 4.81
C VAL A 189 4.46 17.16 3.70
N ILE A 190 4.71 17.59 2.46
CA ILE A 190 4.83 16.72 1.29
C ILE A 190 6.00 15.74 1.45
N GLY A 191 7.14 16.21 1.98
CA GLY A 191 8.33 15.36 2.21
C GLY A 191 8.08 14.22 3.19
N LYS A 192 7.26 14.43 4.22
CA LYS A 192 6.84 13.36 5.13
C LYS A 192 5.98 12.32 4.41
N ALA A 193 5.06 12.76 3.54
CA ALA A 193 4.25 11.84 2.73
C ALA A 193 5.14 11.03 1.77
N ALA A 194 6.04 11.70 1.05
CA ALA A 194 7.00 11.08 0.13
C ALA A 194 7.87 10.03 0.84
N TYR A 195 8.43 10.36 2.01
CA TYR A 195 9.24 9.43 2.79
C TYR A 195 8.47 8.16 3.15
N ASN A 196 7.21 8.30 3.58
CA ASN A 196 6.38 7.15 3.93
C ASN A 196 6.04 6.27 2.72
N ILE A 197 5.74 6.88 1.58
CA ILE A 197 5.47 6.16 0.31
C ILE A 197 6.72 5.41 -0.13
N THR A 198 7.86 6.09 -0.23
CA THR A 198 9.14 5.50 -0.61
C THR A 198 9.55 4.38 0.34
N LYS A 199 9.42 4.59 1.66
CA LYS A 199 9.75 3.56 2.66
C LYS A 199 8.93 2.29 2.47
N ARG A 200 7.62 2.42 2.20
CA ARG A 200 6.73 1.27 1.94
C ARG A 200 7.09 0.58 0.63
N ALA A 201 7.32 1.33 -0.43
CA ALA A 201 7.72 0.80 -1.73
C ALA A 201 9.05 0.03 -1.65
N VAL A 202 10.06 0.60 -0.97
CA VAL A 202 11.36 -0.06 -0.77
C VAL A 202 11.20 -1.33 0.06
N LYS A 203 10.41 -1.32 1.13
CA LYS A 203 10.11 -2.52 1.93
C LYS A 203 9.46 -3.63 1.10
N ASP A 204 8.50 -3.28 0.25
CA ASP A 204 7.86 -4.24 -0.66
C ASP A 204 8.89 -4.83 -1.64
N LEU A 205 9.80 -4.01 -2.17
CA LEU A 205 10.88 -4.47 -3.08
C LEU A 205 11.97 -5.29 -2.38
N MET A 206 12.18 -5.09 -1.07
CA MET A 206 13.18 -5.79 -0.26
C MET A 206 12.66 -7.09 0.36
N ASP A 207 11.48 -7.58 -0.07
CA ASP A 207 10.85 -8.78 0.47
C ASP A 207 10.64 -8.71 2.00
N GLU A 208 10.09 -7.58 2.48
CA GLU A 208 9.66 -7.47 3.88
C GLU A 208 8.66 -8.57 4.25
N ASN A 209 8.79 -9.05 5.49
CA ASN A 209 7.94 -10.10 6.05
C ASN A 209 6.46 -9.72 6.01
N LEU A 210 5.56 -10.71 6.02
CA LEU A 210 4.14 -10.46 6.14
C LEU A 210 3.80 -9.69 7.44
N ALA A 211 2.64 -9.03 7.45
CA ALA A 211 2.21 -8.27 8.62
C ALA A 211 2.07 -9.18 9.85
N GLU A 212 2.29 -8.66 11.05
CA GLU A 212 2.22 -9.44 12.30
C GLU A 212 0.90 -10.22 12.43
N SER A 213 -0.23 -9.62 12.03
CA SER A 213 -1.53 -10.29 12.03
C SER A 213 -1.60 -11.50 11.10
N GLU A 214 -0.89 -11.48 9.98
CA GLU A 214 -0.82 -12.61 9.03
C GLU A 214 0.17 -13.67 9.55
N LEU A 215 1.29 -13.26 10.13
CA LEU A 215 2.23 -14.17 10.80
C LEU A 215 1.57 -14.90 11.98
N ASP A 216 0.71 -14.24 12.74
CA ASP A 216 -0.05 -14.85 13.82
C ASP A 216 -0.99 -15.96 13.32
N ILE A 217 -1.60 -15.78 12.14
CA ILE A 217 -2.43 -16.80 11.49
C ILE A 217 -1.56 -18.02 11.14
N ILE A 218 -0.39 -17.80 10.52
CA ILE A 218 0.53 -18.87 10.16
C ILE A 218 0.96 -19.65 11.40
N ASN A 219 1.42 -18.95 12.44
CA ASN A 219 1.83 -19.55 13.70
C ASN A 219 0.70 -20.33 14.38
N LYS A 220 -0.55 -19.84 14.26
CA LYS A 220 -1.72 -20.54 14.80
C LYS A 220 -1.98 -21.85 14.06
N VAL A 221 -1.93 -21.87 12.73
CA VAL A 221 -2.09 -23.09 11.93
C VAL A 221 -1.00 -24.10 12.24
N LEU A 222 0.26 -23.66 12.32
CA LEU A 222 1.39 -24.53 12.67
C LEU A 222 1.24 -25.12 14.08
N LYS A 223 0.78 -24.31 15.05
CA LYS A 223 0.50 -24.80 16.41
C LYS A 223 -0.63 -25.82 16.47
N GLU A 224 -1.69 -25.64 15.68
CA GLU A 224 -2.79 -26.60 15.59
C GLU A 224 -2.33 -27.96 15.05
N HIS A 225 -1.34 -27.98 14.15
CA HIS A 225 -0.76 -29.20 13.55
C HIS A 225 0.47 -29.74 14.29
N GLN A 226 0.93 -29.06 15.35
CA GLN A 226 2.13 -29.41 16.10
C GLN A 226 2.21 -30.89 16.55
N PRO A 227 1.11 -31.59 16.88
CA PRO A 227 1.19 -33.02 17.23
C PRO A 227 1.70 -33.93 16.10
N HIS A 228 1.75 -33.46 14.86
CA HIS A 228 2.08 -34.27 13.68
C HIS A 228 3.51 -34.08 13.16
N PHE A 229 4.25 -33.11 13.69
CA PHE A 229 5.64 -32.82 13.32
C PHE A 229 6.45 -32.42 14.57
N VAL A 230 7.78 -32.50 14.50
CA VAL A 230 8.65 -32.29 15.67
C VAL A 230 8.82 -30.79 15.98
N GLY A 231 9.04 -30.02 14.93
CA GLY A 231 9.17 -28.57 14.99
C GLY A 231 9.19 -27.96 13.59
N PHE A 232 9.33 -26.65 13.51
CA PHE A 232 9.56 -25.94 12.26
C PHE A 232 10.60 -24.84 12.49
N HIS A 233 11.31 -24.47 11.45
CA HIS A 233 12.27 -23.37 11.46
C HIS A 233 12.38 -22.73 10.07
N ASP A 234 13.19 -21.68 9.96
CA ASP A 234 13.37 -20.88 8.74
C ASP A 234 12.05 -20.43 8.08
N LEU A 235 11.05 -20.08 8.90
CA LEU A 235 9.81 -19.50 8.41
C LEU A 235 10.12 -18.11 7.83
N ARG A 236 10.12 -18.05 6.50
CA ARG A 236 10.26 -16.83 5.72
C ARG A 236 8.93 -16.56 5.03
N SER A 237 8.54 -15.30 5.00
CA SER A 237 7.39 -14.91 4.20
C SER A 237 7.65 -13.57 3.56
N ARG A 238 6.98 -13.33 2.44
CA ARG A 238 7.05 -12.07 1.70
C ARG A 238 5.75 -11.82 0.97
N LYS A 239 5.60 -10.58 0.50
CA LYS A 239 4.48 -10.18 -0.34
C LYS A 239 4.96 -9.75 -1.72
N SER A 240 4.21 -10.14 -2.75
CA SER A 240 4.41 -9.68 -4.12
C SER A 240 3.08 -9.19 -4.67
N GLY A 241 2.87 -7.87 -4.61
CA GLY A 241 1.58 -7.25 -4.90
C GLY A 241 0.49 -7.82 -3.99
N ASN A 242 -0.42 -8.60 -4.57
CA ASN A 242 -1.54 -9.21 -3.85
C ASN A 242 -1.30 -10.65 -3.35
N ASN A 243 -0.19 -11.25 -3.76
CA ASN A 243 0.17 -12.64 -3.44
C ASN A 243 1.05 -12.69 -2.20
N ARG A 244 0.85 -13.72 -1.39
CA ARG A 244 1.66 -14.02 -0.20
C ARG A 244 2.51 -15.25 -0.52
N GLU A 245 3.81 -15.14 -0.32
CA GLU A 245 4.72 -16.27 -0.50
C GLU A 245 5.28 -16.65 0.86
N ILE A 246 5.22 -17.93 1.20
CA ILE A 246 5.68 -18.48 2.47
C ILE A 246 6.60 -19.65 2.16
N ASP A 247 7.77 -19.65 2.78
CA ASP A 247 8.70 -20.78 2.75
C ASP A 247 9.00 -21.17 4.20
N LEU A 248 8.92 -22.46 4.52
CA LEU A 248 9.26 -22.95 5.86
C LEU A 248 9.87 -24.34 5.81
N HIS A 249 10.70 -24.64 6.81
CA HIS A 249 11.26 -25.98 7.00
C HIS A 249 10.48 -26.69 8.10
N LEU A 250 9.90 -27.84 7.78
CA LEU A 250 9.13 -28.68 8.70
C LEU A 250 9.97 -29.88 9.11
N VAL A 251 10.19 -30.07 10.42
CA VAL A 251 11.04 -31.14 10.94
C VAL A 251 10.17 -32.36 11.26
N GLN A 252 10.49 -33.50 10.64
CA GLN A 252 9.78 -34.77 10.80
C GLN A 252 10.67 -35.87 11.40
N CYS A 253 10.07 -36.85 12.07
CA CYS A 253 10.81 -38.00 12.57
C CYS A 253 11.34 -38.89 11.43
N ARG A 254 12.56 -39.43 11.60
CA ARG A 254 13.31 -40.17 10.56
C ARG A 254 12.58 -41.38 9.98
N ASN A 255 11.72 -42.02 10.76
CA ASN A 255 11.05 -43.27 10.40
C ASN A 255 9.63 -43.07 9.85
N VAL A 256 9.19 -41.82 9.69
CA VAL A 256 7.89 -41.50 9.11
C VAL A 256 7.93 -41.80 7.62
N LYS A 257 6.86 -42.40 7.08
CA LYS A 257 6.79 -42.64 5.64
C LYS A 257 6.69 -41.30 4.93
N LEU A 258 7.33 -41.18 3.76
CA LEU A 258 7.28 -39.97 2.96
C LEU A 258 5.83 -39.52 2.68
N GLN A 259 4.92 -40.48 2.44
CA GLN A 259 3.49 -40.19 2.24
C GLN A 259 2.88 -39.51 3.47
N ASP A 260 3.11 -40.04 4.67
CA ASP A 260 2.53 -39.49 5.89
C ASP A 260 3.07 -38.07 6.15
N ALA A 261 4.34 -37.82 5.87
CA ALA A 261 4.94 -36.48 5.96
C ALA A 261 4.36 -35.51 4.92
N HIS A 262 4.14 -35.98 3.69
CA HIS A 262 3.49 -35.22 2.63
C HIS A 262 2.05 -34.87 3.00
N ASP A 263 1.29 -35.82 3.54
CA ASP A 263 -0.10 -35.61 3.96
C ASP A 263 -0.17 -34.50 5.05
N VAL A 264 0.76 -34.48 6.01
CA VAL A 264 0.83 -33.39 7.00
C VAL A 264 1.08 -32.03 6.33
N CYS A 265 1.95 -31.98 5.31
CA CYS A 265 2.19 -30.76 4.55
C CYS A 265 0.92 -30.32 3.82
N ASP A 266 0.29 -31.21 3.04
CA ASP A 266 -0.95 -30.93 2.31
C ASP A 266 -2.05 -30.35 3.21
N HIS A 267 -2.20 -30.90 4.43
CA HIS A 267 -3.17 -30.39 5.41
C HIS A 267 -2.82 -28.97 5.91
N ILE A 268 -1.55 -28.70 6.20
CA ILE A 268 -1.08 -27.36 6.59
C ILE A 268 -1.31 -26.37 5.44
N GLU A 269 -1.00 -26.76 4.21
CA GLU A 269 -1.22 -25.94 3.02
C GLU A 269 -2.72 -25.63 2.82
N GLU A 270 -3.59 -26.65 2.91
CA GLU A 270 -5.05 -26.51 2.76
C GLU A 270 -5.62 -25.52 3.80
N GLU A 271 -5.19 -25.62 5.06
CA GLU A 271 -5.64 -24.71 6.12
C GLU A 271 -5.14 -23.27 5.92
N LEU A 272 -3.91 -23.10 5.43
CA LEU A 272 -3.39 -21.77 5.09
C LEU A 272 -4.12 -21.17 3.88
N TYR A 273 -4.46 -21.96 2.85
CA TYR A 273 -5.27 -21.50 1.71
C TYR A 273 -6.67 -21.02 2.13
N LYS A 274 -7.25 -21.62 3.18
CA LYS A 274 -8.56 -21.19 3.73
C LYS A 274 -8.48 -19.90 4.55
N ARG A 275 -7.38 -19.68 5.28
CA ARG A 275 -7.24 -18.56 6.24
C ARG A 275 -6.53 -17.34 5.66
N LEU A 276 -5.69 -17.52 4.65
CA LEU A 276 -4.97 -16.44 3.97
C LEU A 276 -5.34 -16.37 2.48
N PRO A 277 -5.75 -15.20 1.97
CA PRO A 277 -6.10 -15.07 0.57
C PRO A 277 -4.86 -15.07 -0.32
N ARG A 278 -4.91 -15.76 -1.48
CA ARG A 278 -3.84 -15.73 -2.51
C ARG A 278 -2.45 -16.05 -1.92
N VAL A 279 -2.38 -17.09 -1.10
CA VAL A 279 -1.13 -17.60 -0.54
C VAL A 279 -0.55 -18.67 -1.46
N HIS A 280 0.78 -18.69 -1.56
CA HIS A 280 1.57 -19.77 -2.14
C HIS A 280 2.58 -20.16 -1.07
N ILE A 281 2.63 -21.44 -0.72
CA ILE A 281 3.49 -21.94 0.33
C ILE A 281 4.39 -23.05 -0.22
N THR A 282 5.64 -23.05 0.21
CA THR A 282 6.59 -24.14 0.00
C THR A 282 6.99 -24.69 1.36
N ILE A 283 6.71 -25.97 1.61
CA ILE A 283 7.14 -26.66 2.82
C ILE A 283 8.31 -27.59 2.48
N HIS A 284 9.49 -27.30 3.01
CA HIS A 284 10.65 -28.18 2.90
C HIS A 284 10.66 -29.13 4.10
N VAL A 285 10.47 -30.43 3.87
CA VAL A 285 10.47 -31.43 4.95
C VAL A 285 11.88 -31.90 5.23
N GLU A 286 12.32 -31.76 6.47
CA GLU A 286 13.64 -32.19 6.93
C GLU A 286 13.52 -33.30 8.00
N PRO A 287 14.40 -34.31 7.96
CA PRO A 287 14.46 -35.28 9.03
C PRO A 287 15.08 -34.66 10.29
N CYS A 288 14.54 -35.01 11.45
CA CYS A 288 15.11 -34.69 12.74
C CYS A 288 16.56 -35.24 12.85
N GLU A 289 17.51 -34.38 13.23
CA GLU A 289 18.89 -34.75 13.52
C GLU A 289 19.03 -35.45 14.89
N GLU A 290 20.17 -36.10 15.17
CA GLU A 290 20.38 -36.96 16.37
C GLU A 290 20.16 -36.22 17.70
N ASP A 291 20.24 -34.88 17.67
CA ASP A 291 20.13 -33.97 18.80
C ASP A 291 18.81 -33.17 18.81
N CYS A 292 17.68 -33.75 18.35
CA CYS A 292 16.35 -33.16 18.57
C CYS A 292 16.09 -32.94 20.06
N LYS A 293 16.35 -31.73 20.54
CA LYS A 293 16.01 -31.24 21.88
C LYS A 293 14.53 -30.84 21.99
N ILE A 294 13.84 -30.73 20.85
CA ILE A 294 12.42 -30.37 20.78
C ILE A 294 11.63 -31.68 20.63
N ASN A 295 10.88 -32.05 21.67
CA ASN A 295 9.89 -33.12 21.68
C ASN A 295 10.36 -34.52 21.16
N ARG A 296 11.33 -35.14 21.86
CA ARG A 296 11.65 -36.57 21.63
C ARG A 296 10.43 -37.48 21.75
N ASP A 297 9.47 -37.13 22.61
CA ASP A 297 8.23 -37.88 22.82
C ASP A 297 7.33 -37.95 21.56
N LEU A 298 7.44 -36.97 20.64
CA LEU A 298 6.76 -37.00 19.33
C LEU A 298 7.47 -37.89 18.31
N CYS A 299 8.70 -38.34 18.56
CA CYS A 299 9.35 -39.33 17.70
C CYS A 299 9.23 -40.78 18.20
N GLU A 300 8.56 -40.97 19.33
CA GLU A 300 8.01 -42.26 19.78
C GLU A 300 6.52 -42.39 19.42
N ILE A 301 6.05 -41.74 18.34
CA ILE A 301 4.66 -41.89 17.88
C ILE A 301 4.46 -43.31 17.34
N ASP A 302 3.57 -44.05 18.00
CA ASP A 302 2.97 -45.28 17.48
C ASP A 302 2.28 -44.94 16.13
N PRO A 303 2.70 -45.56 15.00
CA PRO A 303 2.11 -45.35 13.67
C PRO A 303 0.58 -45.48 13.64
N ALA A 304 -0.02 -46.18 14.61
CA ALA A 304 -1.46 -46.34 14.74
C ALA A 304 -2.21 -45.04 15.13
N LEU A 305 -1.61 -44.14 15.91
CA LEU A 305 -2.28 -42.91 16.38
C LEU A 305 -2.42 -41.85 15.26
N LEU A 306 -1.49 -41.82 14.31
CA LEU A 306 -1.54 -40.91 13.16
C LEU A 306 -2.68 -41.27 12.19
N GLN A 307 -2.90 -42.57 11.96
CA GLN A 307 -3.99 -43.05 11.10
C GLN A 307 -5.38 -42.79 11.69
N VAL A 308 -5.50 -42.67 13.01
CA VAL A 308 -6.80 -42.44 13.67
C VAL A 308 -7.30 -41.01 13.46
N HIS A 309 -6.43 -39.99 13.52
CA HIS A 309 -6.84 -38.61 13.25
C HIS A 309 -7.11 -38.35 11.76
N ILE A 310 -6.26 -38.85 10.86
CA ILE A 310 -6.45 -38.69 9.41
C ILE A 310 -7.74 -39.40 8.93
N ARG A 311 -8.07 -40.57 9.52
CA ARG A 311 -9.35 -41.25 9.22
C ARG A 311 -10.56 -40.57 9.86
N ALA A 312 -10.43 -39.97 11.04
CA ALA A 312 -11.53 -39.26 11.69
C ALA A 312 -11.97 -38.03 10.88
N ASP A 313 -11.02 -37.28 10.31
CA ASP A 313 -11.32 -36.12 9.46
C ASP A 313 -11.84 -36.50 8.07
N ASN A 314 -11.32 -37.58 7.47
CA ASN A 314 -11.87 -38.11 6.22
C ASN A 314 -13.29 -38.67 6.41
N ALA A 315 -13.58 -39.33 7.53
CA ALA A 315 -14.94 -39.77 7.87
C ALA A 315 -15.89 -38.58 8.14
N ALA A 316 -15.39 -37.47 8.69
CA ALA A 316 -16.17 -36.24 8.86
C ALA A 316 -16.45 -35.53 7.52
N LYS A 317 -15.54 -35.62 6.53
CA LYS A 317 -15.76 -35.14 5.15
C LYS A 317 -16.79 -35.98 4.39
N ASP A 318 -16.82 -37.31 4.58
CA ASP A 318 -17.81 -38.20 3.95
C ASP A 318 -19.24 -38.03 4.50
N ILE A 319 -19.39 -37.62 5.77
CA ILE A 319 -20.70 -37.38 6.39
C ILE A 319 -21.30 -36.03 5.97
N ASN A 320 -20.48 -35.03 5.63
CA ASN A 320 -20.92 -33.70 5.17
C ASN A 320 -21.05 -33.57 3.64
N SER A 321 -20.82 -34.65 2.89
CA SER A 321 -20.94 -34.71 1.42
C SER A 321 -22.11 -35.58 0.92
N GLN A 322 -22.98 -36.03 1.83
CA GLN A 322 -24.32 -36.58 1.56
C GLN A 322 -25.41 -35.57 1.94
#